data_AF-A0A2D4P443-F1
#
_entry.id   AF-A0A2D4P443-F1
#
_cell.length_a   1.000
_cell.length_b   1.000
_cell.length_c   1.000
_cell.angle_alpha   90.00
_cell.angle_beta   90.00
_cell.angle_gamma   90.00
#
_symmetry.space_group_name_H-M   'P 1'
#
loop_
_entity.id
_entity.type
_entity.pdbx_description
1 polymer ?
#
loop_
_entity_poly.entity_id
_entity_poly.type
_entity_poly.pdbx_seq_one_letter_code
_entity_poly.pdbx_strand_id
1 'polypeptide(L)'
;VMGKQAEQTARSRHEKIPFAFCKRALGASTNPAQSFLSFLPCFYCADPSYGCRSPAAYGGCCAAGKASPCCDVTTVKRARGWPVKKLKNHLNYAGKAMRSLPVTEETYSLITENCGRMQHEPDAILKGWLQREVRGGIKKPWLRPRKYWFVLTEDSLDYYSGCEETAQRLGSLVLTSLCSVLWPDKQTYKETGYWAVTVFGRKHCYRLYTEHLNEAVHWVCALQKVIISKAPLQTPTQLLMHDIEENHNSPEILDQIYHNNPILRYTAGPIYAPLLPFPYAAQGGQGYAGLCDEAVKLFHSLQQLEELQDPILLMQGVLQTCHDLPALVDEIFCQLVKQTTEPPIPGAPTDLCYWQLLVCMSYTFIPSVPILCY
;
A
#
# COMPACT_ATOMS: atom_id res chain seq x y z
N VAL A 1 15.91 -43.05 -20.51
CA VAL A 1 15.41 -43.45 -19.17
C VAL A 1 16.28 -42.74 -18.15
N MET A 2 15.66 -42.08 -17.18
CA MET A 2 16.24 -41.10 -16.23
C MET A 2 16.50 -39.71 -16.84
N GLY A 3 15.61 -38.75 -16.56
CA GLY A 3 15.71 -37.37 -17.05
C GLY A 3 14.39 -36.64 -17.32
N LYS A 4 13.23 -37.18 -16.90
CA LYS A 4 11.91 -36.52 -17.00
C LYS A 4 10.97 -36.88 -15.83
N GLN A 5 11.47 -36.78 -14.59
CA GLN A 5 10.67 -37.13 -13.41
C GLN A 5 10.80 -36.16 -12.22
N ALA A 6 11.44 -34.99 -12.43
CA ALA A 6 11.52 -33.93 -11.43
C ALA A 6 10.65 -32.69 -11.76
N GLU A 7 10.02 -32.67 -12.95
CA GLU A 7 9.24 -31.51 -13.43
C GLU A 7 7.71 -31.74 -13.38
N GLN A 8 7.28 -32.87 -12.82
CA GLN A 8 5.87 -33.25 -12.67
C GLN A 8 5.37 -33.23 -11.22
N THR A 9 6.22 -32.90 -10.24
CA THR A 9 5.87 -32.89 -8.81
C THR A 9 5.51 -31.49 -8.28
N ALA A 10 5.60 -30.44 -9.10
CA ALA A 10 5.22 -29.07 -8.74
C ALA A 10 3.83 -28.64 -9.24
N ARG A 11 3.05 -29.54 -9.84
CA ARG A 11 1.73 -29.23 -10.45
C ARG A 11 0.53 -29.90 -9.79
N SER A 12 0.66 -30.48 -8.60
CA SER A 12 -0.46 -31.08 -7.86
C SER A 12 -0.50 -30.71 -6.38
N ARG A 13 -0.41 -29.42 -6.06
CA ARG A 13 -0.88 -28.89 -4.78
C ARG A 13 -1.78 -27.68 -5.02
N HIS A 14 -2.87 -27.89 -5.75
CA HIS A 14 -4.11 -27.18 -5.44
C HIS A 14 -4.67 -27.86 -4.18
N GLU A 15 -4.06 -27.53 -3.03
CA GLU A 15 -4.71 -27.81 -1.75
C GLU A 15 -5.96 -26.94 -1.69
N LYS A 16 -7.08 -27.64 -1.71
CA LYS A 16 -8.42 -27.10 -1.50
C LYS A 16 -8.42 -26.36 -0.17
N ILE A 17 -8.37 -25.03 -0.21
CA ILE A 17 -8.80 -24.22 0.93
C ILE A 17 -10.25 -24.65 1.24
N PRO A 18 -10.59 -25.04 2.49
CA PRO A 18 -11.80 -25.81 2.73
C PRO A 18 -13.05 -24.94 2.54
N PHE A 19 -13.87 -25.31 1.56
CA PHE A 19 -15.26 -24.88 1.33
C PHE A 19 -16.20 -24.96 2.56
N ALA A 20 -15.71 -25.46 3.69
CA ALA A 20 -16.49 -25.69 4.90
C ALA A 20 -16.77 -24.42 5.72
N PHE A 21 -15.94 -23.37 5.61
CA PHE A 21 -16.14 -22.14 6.39
C PHE A 21 -17.27 -21.26 5.83
N CYS A 22 -17.39 -21.21 4.50
CA CYS A 22 -18.37 -20.36 3.81
C CYS A 22 -19.82 -20.83 4.00
N LYS A 23 -20.03 -22.13 4.26
CA LYS A 23 -21.37 -22.70 4.45
C LYS A 23 -21.98 -22.42 5.83
N ARG A 24 -21.17 -21.97 6.80
CA ARG A 24 -21.62 -21.66 8.17
C ARG A 24 -21.88 -20.16 8.39
N ALA A 25 -21.18 -19.30 7.65
CA ALA A 25 -21.41 -17.84 7.65
C ALA A 25 -22.66 -17.42 6.87
N LEU A 26 -23.04 -18.20 5.85
CA LEU A 26 -24.26 -17.98 5.07
C LEU A 26 -25.40 -18.84 5.67
N GLY A 27 -25.94 -18.37 6.79
CA GLY A 27 -27.13 -18.94 7.42
C GLY A 27 -28.27 -19.12 6.41
N ALA A 28 -28.99 -20.23 6.53
CA ALA A 28 -30.08 -20.62 5.66
C ALA A 28 -31.19 -19.55 5.58
N SER A 29 -31.14 -18.68 4.57
CA SER A 29 -32.28 -17.90 4.11
C SER A 29 -32.08 -17.49 2.66
N THR A 30 -32.92 -18.07 1.79
CA THR A 30 -33.24 -17.65 0.42
C THR A 30 -32.09 -17.11 -0.46
N ASN A 31 -31.46 -18.03 -1.18
CA ASN A 31 -30.89 -17.88 -2.53
C ASN A 31 -30.28 -16.51 -2.95
N PRO A 32 -29.10 -16.09 -2.42
CA PRO A 32 -28.30 -15.01 -3.01
C PRO A 32 -27.19 -15.52 -3.94
N ALA A 33 -27.00 -16.84 -4.06
CA ALA A 33 -25.87 -17.46 -4.75
C ALA A 33 -25.87 -17.28 -6.29
N GLN A 34 -27.02 -16.92 -6.90
CA GLN A 34 -27.11 -16.74 -8.35
C GLN A 34 -26.70 -15.35 -8.85
N SER A 35 -26.61 -14.34 -7.98
CA SER A 35 -26.22 -12.99 -8.40
C SER A 35 -24.72 -12.71 -8.26
N PHE A 36 -23.99 -13.51 -7.46
CA PHE A 36 -22.54 -13.35 -7.26
C PHE A 36 -21.68 -13.97 -8.39
N LEU A 37 -22.16 -15.05 -9.02
CA LEU A 37 -21.41 -15.77 -10.06
C LEU A 37 -21.56 -15.17 -11.46
N SER A 38 -22.54 -14.27 -11.68
CA SER A 38 -22.80 -13.65 -12.98
C SER A 38 -21.88 -12.46 -13.32
N PHE A 39 -21.11 -11.94 -12.36
CA PHE A 39 -20.30 -10.72 -12.55
C PHE A 39 -18.78 -10.94 -12.65
N LEU A 40 -18.27 -12.10 -12.23
CA LEU A 40 -16.87 -12.48 -12.40
C LEU A 40 -16.35 -12.58 -13.85
N PRO A 41 -17.18 -12.83 -14.91
CA PRO A 41 -16.63 -12.97 -16.27
C PRO A 41 -16.06 -11.68 -16.87
N CYS A 42 -16.38 -10.50 -16.34
CA CYS A 42 -15.95 -9.23 -16.96
C CYS A 42 -14.49 -8.86 -16.71
N PHE A 43 -13.84 -9.42 -15.68
CA PHE A 43 -12.41 -9.15 -15.43
C PHE A 43 -11.47 -10.04 -16.26
N TYR A 44 -11.94 -11.18 -16.76
CA TYR A 44 -11.11 -12.14 -17.51
C TYR A 44 -10.95 -11.84 -19.02
N CYS A 45 -11.63 -10.81 -19.55
CA CYS A 45 -11.58 -10.48 -20.98
C CYS A 45 -10.53 -9.42 -21.38
N ALA A 46 -9.62 -9.03 -20.48
CA ALA A 46 -8.63 -7.98 -20.72
C ALA A 46 -7.16 -8.45 -20.78
N ASP A 47 -6.91 -9.75 -20.97
CA ASP A 47 -5.56 -10.28 -21.19
C ASP A 47 -5.38 -10.75 -22.66
N PRO A 48 -4.51 -10.12 -23.47
CA PRO A 48 -4.30 -10.53 -24.87
C PRO A 48 -3.45 -11.81 -25.04
N SER A 49 -3.07 -12.48 -23.95
CA SER A 49 -1.99 -13.48 -23.98
C SER A 49 -2.45 -14.93 -24.15
N TYR A 50 -3.75 -15.23 -24.12
CA TYR A 50 -4.24 -16.62 -24.24
C TYR A 50 -5.23 -16.78 -25.39
N GLY A 51 -4.74 -17.40 -26.47
CA GLY A 51 -5.55 -17.80 -27.61
C GLY A 51 -6.64 -18.81 -27.24
N CYS A 52 -7.83 -18.56 -27.78
CA CYS A 52 -9.03 -19.39 -27.61
C CYS A 52 -8.75 -20.89 -27.83
N ARG A 53 -9.11 -21.73 -26.83
CA ARG A 53 -9.47 -23.13 -27.05
C ARG A 53 -10.86 -23.38 -26.47
N SER A 54 -11.76 -23.88 -27.30
CA SER A 54 -13.16 -24.20 -27.02
C SER A 54 -13.34 -25.18 -25.84
N PRO A 55 -14.44 -25.07 -25.07
CA PRO A 55 -14.82 -26.07 -24.08
C PRO A 55 -15.73 -27.14 -24.72
N ALA A 56 -15.27 -28.38 -24.73
CA ALA A 56 -16.11 -29.57 -24.89
C ALA A 56 -15.84 -30.50 -23.71
N ALA A 57 -16.90 -31.19 -23.26
CA ALA A 57 -16.98 -32.12 -22.14
C ALA A 57 -17.15 -31.48 -20.74
N TYR A 58 -18.41 -31.34 -20.31
CA TYR A 58 -19.06 -32.29 -19.40
C TYR A 58 -20.58 -32.04 -19.44
N GLY A 59 -21.33 -33.04 -19.92
CA GLY A 59 -22.79 -33.04 -19.94
C GLY A 59 -23.37 -33.64 -18.66
N GLY A 60 -24.59 -33.23 -18.31
CA GLY A 60 -25.45 -34.00 -17.42
C GLY A 60 -26.54 -33.20 -16.71
N CYS A 61 -27.79 -33.43 -17.13
CA CYS A 61 -29.04 -33.24 -16.39
C CYS A 61 -29.58 -31.81 -16.18
N CYS A 62 -30.43 -31.35 -17.10
CA CYS A 62 -31.89 -31.25 -16.88
C CYS A 62 -32.57 -30.69 -18.14
N ALA A 63 -33.37 -31.54 -18.80
CA ALA A 63 -34.29 -31.13 -19.84
C ALA A 63 -35.71 -31.00 -19.27
N ALA A 64 -36.33 -29.82 -19.42
CA ALA A 64 -37.77 -29.63 -19.57
C ALA A 64 -37.99 -28.24 -20.18
N GLY A 65 -38.58 -28.21 -21.37
CA GLY A 65 -38.51 -27.09 -22.30
C GLY A 65 -39.48 -25.93 -22.07
N LYS A 66 -39.17 -24.82 -22.74
CA LYS A 66 -40.07 -24.03 -23.62
C LYS A 66 -39.21 -23.07 -24.46
N ALA A 67 -39.49 -23.06 -25.77
CA ALA A 67 -38.94 -22.22 -26.85
C ALA A 67 -39.08 -20.71 -26.55
N SER A 68 -38.42 -19.71 -27.15
CA SER A 68 -37.52 -19.43 -28.29
C SER A 68 -37.19 -17.90 -28.20
N PRO A 69 -36.44 -17.21 -29.09
CA PRO A 69 -35.65 -17.64 -30.24
C PRO A 69 -34.20 -17.12 -30.25
N CYS A 70 -33.50 -17.58 -31.28
CA CYS A 70 -32.13 -17.34 -31.67
C CYS A 70 -31.59 -15.91 -31.61
N CYS A 71 -30.30 -15.89 -31.31
CA CYS A 71 -29.27 -14.98 -31.78
C CYS A 71 -29.55 -14.42 -33.19
N ASP A 72 -29.60 -13.09 -33.30
CA ASP A 72 -29.20 -12.39 -34.52
C ASP A 72 -27.90 -11.64 -34.21
N VAL A 73 -26.81 -12.17 -34.75
CA VAL A 73 -25.50 -11.53 -34.82
C VAL A 73 -25.47 -10.73 -36.11
N THR A 74 -25.78 -9.43 -36.04
CA THR A 74 -25.27 -8.44 -37.00
C THR A 74 -25.48 -7.06 -36.41
N THR A 75 -24.43 -6.47 -35.83
CA THR A 75 -24.01 -5.06 -36.01
C THR A 75 -22.86 -4.82 -35.04
N VAL A 76 -21.64 -5.09 -35.49
CA VAL A 76 -20.43 -4.51 -34.89
C VAL A 76 -20.46 -3.02 -35.21
N LYS A 77 -21.01 -2.22 -34.31
CA LYS A 77 -20.71 -0.78 -34.24
C LYS A 77 -19.70 -0.56 -33.14
N ARG A 78 -18.48 -0.19 -33.54
CA ARG A 78 -17.43 0.40 -32.71
C ARG A 78 -18.04 1.36 -31.67
N ALA A 79 -18.17 0.92 -30.42
CA ALA A 79 -18.35 1.81 -29.30
C ALA A 79 -16.96 2.36 -28.92
N ARG A 80 -16.70 3.59 -29.34
CA ARG A 80 -15.55 4.38 -28.91
C ARG A 80 -15.63 4.62 -27.41
N GLY A 81 -14.46 4.56 -26.77
CA GLY A 81 -14.10 4.98 -25.41
C GLY A 81 -15.23 5.42 -24.47
N TRP A 82 -15.47 4.61 -23.44
CA TRP A 82 -16.25 5.04 -22.29
C TRP A 82 -15.41 5.99 -21.42
N PRO A 83 -15.92 7.17 -21.03
CA PRO A 83 -15.13 8.15 -20.31
C PRO A 83 -14.92 7.73 -18.85
N VAL A 84 -13.67 7.49 -18.47
CA VAL A 84 -13.13 7.25 -17.10
C VAL A 84 -13.37 8.44 -16.13
N LYS A 85 -14.25 9.38 -16.47
CA LYS A 85 -14.52 10.59 -15.68
C LYS A 85 -15.71 10.46 -14.72
N LYS A 86 -16.52 9.40 -14.81
CA LYS A 86 -17.77 9.30 -14.01
C LYS A 86 -17.68 8.46 -12.74
N LEU A 87 -16.66 7.60 -12.56
CA LEU A 87 -16.39 6.94 -11.26
C LEU A 87 -15.56 7.80 -10.30
N LYS A 88 -14.78 8.77 -10.81
CA LYS A 88 -13.96 9.68 -10.00
C LYS A 88 -14.75 10.72 -9.20
N ASN A 89 -16.06 10.84 -9.45
CA ASN A 89 -16.90 11.85 -8.80
C ASN A 89 -17.59 11.36 -7.51
N HIS A 90 -17.66 10.06 -7.27
CA HIS A 90 -18.19 9.52 -6.01
C HIS A 90 -17.11 9.34 -4.92
N LEU A 91 -15.82 9.37 -5.29
CA LEU A 91 -14.67 9.36 -4.38
C LEU A 91 -14.11 10.77 -4.07
N ASN A 92 -14.71 11.83 -4.58
CA ASN A 92 -14.22 13.22 -4.45
C ASN A 92 -15.27 14.18 -3.85
N TYR A 93 -15.98 13.76 -2.81
CA TYR A 93 -16.86 14.65 -2.06
C TYR A 93 -16.75 14.44 -0.54
N ALA A 94 -15.53 14.51 -0.01
CA ALA A 94 -15.31 14.76 1.41
C ALA A 94 -13.94 15.42 1.61
N GLY A 95 -13.89 16.57 2.29
CA GLY A 95 -12.64 17.16 2.76
C GLY A 95 -12.38 18.61 2.34
N LYS A 96 -13.33 19.52 2.56
CA LYS A 96 -12.99 20.93 2.77
C LYS A 96 -13.54 21.40 4.11
N ALA A 97 -12.64 21.98 4.90
CA ALA A 97 -12.79 22.59 6.22
C ALA A 97 -12.93 21.64 7.42
N MET A 98 -11.79 21.32 8.04
CA MET A 98 -11.77 21.17 9.49
C MET A 98 -10.73 22.14 10.07
N ARG A 99 -11.25 23.08 10.85
CA ARG A 99 -10.46 24.05 11.60
C ARG A 99 -9.76 23.33 12.75
N SER A 100 -8.52 23.75 12.95
CA SER A 100 -7.65 23.50 14.09
C SER A 100 -8.38 23.52 15.44
N LEU A 101 -8.25 22.42 16.19
CA LEU A 101 -8.35 22.36 17.64
C LEU A 101 -7.20 21.47 18.16
N PRO A 102 -6.69 21.74 19.39
CA PRO A 102 -5.33 21.39 19.78
C PRO A 102 -5.23 19.91 20.12
N VAL A 103 -4.22 19.26 19.56
CA VAL A 103 -3.85 17.88 19.89
C VAL A 103 -3.12 17.91 21.23
N THR A 104 -3.60 17.12 22.18
CA THR A 104 -3.05 16.99 23.53
C THR A 104 -1.70 16.28 23.53
N GLU A 105 -0.85 16.71 24.45
CA GLU A 105 0.61 16.57 24.50
C GLU A 105 1.08 15.23 25.09
N GLU A 106 0.47 14.10 24.72
CA GLU A 106 0.71 12.82 25.42
C GLU A 106 1.18 11.66 24.53
N THR A 107 1.61 11.92 23.29
CA THR A 107 2.23 10.91 22.41
C THR A 107 3.72 11.13 22.13
N TYR A 108 4.38 12.02 22.88
CA TYR A 108 5.80 12.36 22.68
C TYR A 108 6.78 11.68 23.64
N SER A 109 6.33 10.87 24.60
CA SER A 109 7.19 10.42 25.70
C SER A 109 7.87 9.06 25.49
N LEU A 110 8.39 8.78 24.28
CA LEU A 110 9.31 7.64 24.06
C LEU A 110 10.43 7.98 23.07
N ILE A 111 11.19 9.04 23.34
CA ILE A 111 12.61 9.11 22.98
C ILE A 111 13.31 9.80 24.15
N THR A 112 13.93 9.01 25.01
CA THR A 112 14.70 9.51 26.16
C THR A 112 15.77 10.50 25.67
N GLU A 113 15.69 11.74 26.16
CA GLU A 113 16.78 12.70 26.10
C GLU A 113 17.96 12.14 26.91
N ASN A 114 18.97 11.64 26.22
CA ASN A 114 20.31 11.52 26.79
C ASN A 114 21.17 12.64 26.22
N CYS A 115 21.20 13.76 26.95
CA CYS A 115 22.22 14.79 26.80
C CYS A 115 23.53 14.26 27.41
N GLY A 116 24.29 13.51 26.61
CA GLY A 116 25.59 12.97 26.96
C GLY A 116 26.65 13.49 26.00
N ARG A 117 27.44 14.46 26.45
CA ARG A 117 28.64 14.97 25.78
C ARG A 117 29.69 13.86 25.73
N MET A 118 29.89 13.22 24.58
CA MET A 118 31.14 12.52 24.25
C MET A 118 31.44 12.60 22.75
N GLN A 119 32.70 12.87 22.46
CA GLN A 119 33.31 12.99 21.15
C GLN A 119 33.34 11.63 20.46
N HIS A 120 32.65 11.52 19.33
CA HIS A 120 33.04 10.65 18.23
C HIS A 120 32.49 11.35 16.99
N GLU A 121 33.34 11.70 16.02
CA GLU A 121 32.80 11.96 14.68
C GLU A 121 32.04 10.68 14.30
N PRO A 122 30.74 10.73 13.97
CA PRO A 122 30.13 9.61 13.27
C PRO A 122 30.90 9.47 11.97
N ASP A 123 31.46 8.28 11.70
CA ASP A 123 32.26 8.00 10.51
C ASP A 123 31.49 8.42 9.26
N ALA A 124 31.79 9.63 8.79
CA ALA A 124 31.00 10.24 7.76
C ALA A 124 31.32 9.57 6.43
N ILE A 125 30.31 8.99 5.82
CA ILE A 125 30.42 8.26 4.56
C ILE A 125 30.69 9.24 3.41
N LEU A 126 30.00 10.38 3.44
CA LEU A 126 30.12 11.41 2.42
C LEU A 126 29.86 12.79 3.03
N LYS A 127 30.72 13.76 2.72
CA LYS A 127 30.53 15.17 3.09
C LYS A 127 30.64 16.02 1.84
N GLY A 128 29.88 17.11 1.76
CA GLY A 128 29.98 18.02 0.62
C GLY A 128 28.98 19.16 0.66
N TRP A 129 29.24 20.18 -0.16
CA TRP A 129 28.34 21.31 -0.27
C TRP A 129 27.24 21.03 -1.28
N LEU A 130 25.99 21.06 -0.84
CA LEU A 130 24.84 20.98 -1.75
C LEU A 130 23.94 22.19 -1.55
N GLN A 131 23.25 22.54 -2.62
CA GLN A 131 22.23 23.56 -2.58
C GLN A 131 20.89 22.93 -2.20
N ARG A 132 20.13 23.57 -1.31
CA ARG A 132 18.79 23.14 -0.93
C ARG A 132 17.81 24.28 -1.14
N GLU A 133 16.65 23.93 -1.69
CA GLU A 133 15.53 24.85 -1.73
C GLU A 133 14.94 25.03 -0.34
N VAL A 134 14.90 26.28 0.13
CA VAL A 134 14.06 26.65 1.26
C VAL A 134 12.68 26.94 0.69
N ARG A 135 11.61 26.31 1.20
CA ARG A 135 10.24 26.70 0.84
C ARG A 135 10.06 28.17 1.21
N GLY A 136 10.12 29.05 0.23
CA GLY A 136 9.81 30.46 0.43
C GLY A 136 8.31 30.62 0.65
N GLY A 137 7.92 31.41 1.64
CA GLY A 137 6.56 31.89 1.74
C GLY A 137 6.12 32.60 0.45
N ILE A 138 4.81 32.71 0.28
CA ILE A 138 3.99 33.06 -0.91
C ILE A 138 4.48 34.26 -1.78
N LYS A 139 5.51 35.02 -1.40
CA LYS A 139 5.85 36.32 -2.00
C LYS A 139 7.07 36.36 -2.95
N LYS A 140 7.78 35.26 -3.26
CA LYS A 140 8.87 35.27 -4.27
C LYS A 140 8.90 33.96 -5.08
N PRO A 141 8.66 33.98 -6.41
CA PRO A 141 8.66 32.77 -7.24
C PRO A 141 10.06 32.21 -7.55
N TRP A 142 11.11 33.00 -7.32
CA TRP A 142 12.50 32.63 -7.64
C TRP A 142 13.27 32.37 -6.36
N LEU A 143 13.15 31.15 -5.85
CA LEU A 143 13.93 30.64 -4.72
C LEU A 143 15.39 30.56 -5.14
N ARG A 144 16.28 31.36 -4.53
CA ARG A 144 17.72 31.11 -4.68
C ARG A 144 18.07 29.89 -3.83
N PRO A 145 18.58 28.80 -4.42
CA PRO A 145 19.02 27.65 -3.63
C PRO A 145 20.10 28.10 -2.64
N ARG A 146 19.93 27.82 -1.35
CA ARG A 146 20.95 28.12 -0.33
C ARG A 146 21.91 26.95 -0.24
N LYS A 147 23.21 27.25 -0.21
CA LYS A 147 24.28 26.25 -0.10
C LYS A 147 24.47 25.90 1.37
N TYR A 148 24.47 24.61 1.68
CA TYR A 148 24.67 24.06 3.03
C TYR A 148 25.69 22.93 2.98
N TRP A 149 26.36 22.69 4.09
CA TRP A 149 27.28 21.57 4.23
C TRP A 149 26.50 20.32 4.64
N PHE A 150 26.46 19.32 3.78
CA PHE A 150 25.78 18.06 4.04
C PHE A 150 26.77 17.00 4.51
N VAL A 151 26.33 16.20 5.47
CA VAL A 151 27.07 15.07 6.02
C VAL A 151 26.14 13.86 6.02
N LEU A 152 26.52 12.85 5.25
CA LEU A 152 25.88 11.54 5.24
C LEU A 152 26.61 10.63 6.21
N THR A 153 25.88 10.10 7.17
CA THR A 153 26.33 9.04 8.09
C THR A 153 25.59 7.75 7.76
N GLU A 154 25.90 6.67 8.47
CA GLU A 154 25.13 5.41 8.35
C GLU A 154 23.66 5.61 8.72
N ASP A 155 23.32 6.55 9.60
CA ASP A 155 21.97 6.69 10.16
C ASP A 155 21.18 7.89 9.64
N SER A 156 21.86 8.90 9.09
CA SER A 156 21.20 10.17 8.79
C SER A 156 21.89 10.96 7.70
N LEU A 157 21.10 11.80 7.03
CA LEU A 157 21.58 12.89 6.20
C LEU A 157 21.36 14.22 6.93
N ASP A 158 22.44 14.76 7.46
CA ASP A 158 22.46 16.00 8.24
C ASP A 158 22.95 17.16 7.39
N TYR A 159 22.48 18.37 7.71
CA TYR A 159 23.01 19.58 7.08
C TYR A 159 23.30 20.69 8.10
N TYR A 160 24.38 21.40 7.84
CA TYR A 160 25.02 22.35 8.74
C TYR A 160 25.14 23.72 8.08
N SER A 161 25.29 24.76 8.91
CA SER A 161 25.52 26.13 8.44
C SER A 161 26.87 26.31 7.74
N GLY A 162 27.85 25.44 8.03
CA GLY A 162 29.20 25.46 7.46
C GLY A 162 29.90 24.11 7.63
N CYS A 163 31.16 24.02 7.16
CA CYS A 163 31.97 22.80 7.23
C CYS A 163 32.85 22.70 8.49
N GLU A 164 32.86 23.73 9.33
CA GLU A 164 33.66 23.76 10.57
C GLU A 164 33.07 22.84 11.64
N GLU A 165 33.90 22.30 12.54
CA GLU A 165 33.45 21.42 13.62
C GLU A 165 32.47 22.09 14.59
N THR A 166 32.54 23.42 14.69
CA THR A 166 31.64 24.25 15.52
C THR A 166 30.36 24.66 14.79
N ALA A 167 30.19 24.24 13.53
CA ALA A 167 29.05 24.64 12.72
C ALA A 167 27.73 24.11 13.28
N GLN A 168 26.71 24.95 13.28
CA GLN A 168 25.40 24.59 13.81
C GLN A 168 24.70 23.59 12.87
N ARG A 169 24.23 22.47 13.42
CA ARG A 169 23.34 21.55 12.71
C ARG A 169 21.97 22.19 12.53
N LEU A 170 21.56 22.37 11.28
CA LEU A 170 20.31 23.03 10.90
C LEU A 170 19.15 22.04 10.68
N GLY A 171 19.47 20.77 10.49
CA GLY A 171 18.49 19.70 10.54
C GLY A 171 19.07 18.36 10.12
N SER A 172 18.23 17.33 10.27
CA SER A 172 18.59 15.93 10.11
C SER A 172 17.45 15.19 9.42
N LEU A 173 17.80 14.29 8.51
CA LEU A 173 16.89 13.32 7.90
C LEU A 173 17.36 11.93 8.29
N VAL A 174 16.64 11.27 9.19
CA VAL A 174 16.91 9.88 9.60
C VAL A 174 16.67 8.94 8.42
N LEU A 175 17.66 8.11 8.11
CA LEU A 175 17.64 7.14 7.03
C LEU A 175 17.15 5.79 7.55
N THR A 176 16.11 5.28 6.90
CA THR A 176 15.49 3.98 7.19
C THR A 176 15.39 3.18 5.89
N SER A 177 15.07 1.89 5.96
CA SER A 177 14.85 1.08 4.76
C SER A 177 13.67 1.56 3.89
N LEU A 178 12.76 2.38 4.44
CA LEU A 178 11.63 2.97 3.71
C LEU A 178 11.97 4.28 3.02
N CYS A 179 13.16 4.83 3.28
CA CYS A 179 13.64 5.99 2.55
C CYS A 179 13.78 5.65 1.07
N SER A 180 13.59 6.65 0.22
CA SER A 180 13.76 6.49 -1.22
C SER A 180 14.56 7.68 -1.75
N VAL A 181 15.43 7.40 -2.71
CA VAL A 181 16.20 8.44 -3.39
C VAL A 181 15.88 8.40 -4.88
N LEU A 182 15.60 9.58 -5.45
CA LEU A 182 15.41 9.73 -6.88
C LEU A 182 16.72 10.12 -7.55
N TRP A 183 16.97 9.46 -8.67
CA TRP A 183 18.11 9.74 -9.53
C TRP A 183 17.99 11.11 -10.20
N PRO A 184 19.12 11.80 -10.44
CA PRO A 184 19.13 13.04 -11.19
C PRO A 184 18.61 12.82 -12.60
N ASP A 185 17.62 13.62 -13.00
CA ASP A 185 17.00 13.54 -14.31
C ASP A 185 17.38 14.75 -15.20
N LYS A 186 17.43 14.50 -16.51
CA LYS A 186 17.84 15.51 -17.50
C LYS A 186 16.80 16.61 -17.67
N GLN A 187 15.54 16.36 -17.34
CA GLN A 187 14.47 17.36 -17.50
C GLN A 187 14.65 18.46 -16.45
N THR A 188 14.87 18.10 -15.18
CA THR A 188 15.15 19.05 -14.11
C THR A 188 16.40 19.90 -14.42
N TYR A 189 17.45 19.31 -15.00
CA TYR A 189 18.64 20.06 -15.41
C TYR A 189 18.33 21.07 -16.52
N LYS A 190 17.54 20.71 -17.52
CA LYS A 190 17.15 21.64 -18.60
C LYS A 190 16.32 22.82 -18.10
N GLU A 191 15.49 22.59 -17.09
CA GLU A 191 14.60 23.62 -16.53
C GLU A 191 15.31 24.54 -15.53
N THR A 192 16.22 24.00 -14.72
CA THR A 192 16.83 24.72 -13.59
C THR A 192 18.30 25.05 -13.76
N GLY A 193 19.01 24.37 -14.65
CA GLY A 193 20.47 24.43 -14.78
C GLY A 193 21.24 23.60 -13.75
N TYR A 194 20.55 22.87 -12.86
CA TYR A 194 21.16 22.07 -11.79
C TYR A 194 20.68 20.62 -11.84
N TRP A 195 21.55 19.70 -11.43
CA TRP A 195 21.20 18.31 -11.20
C TRP A 195 20.59 18.14 -9.81
N ALA A 196 19.41 17.56 -9.75
CA ALA A 196 18.67 17.38 -8.51
C ALA A 196 18.82 15.96 -7.95
N VAL A 197 19.01 15.87 -6.63
CA VAL A 197 18.95 14.63 -5.85
C VAL A 197 17.82 14.79 -4.85
N THR A 198 16.81 13.93 -4.92
CA THR A 198 15.66 14.02 -4.01
C THR A 198 15.64 12.82 -3.07
N VAL A 199 15.69 13.06 -1.77
CA VAL A 199 15.63 12.05 -0.71
C VAL A 199 14.31 12.18 0.02
N PHE A 200 13.52 11.11 0.02
CA PHE A 200 12.25 11.01 0.73
C PHE A 200 12.48 10.28 2.05
N GLY A 201 12.31 11.01 3.15
CA GLY A 201 12.24 10.45 4.50
C GLY A 201 10.82 10.53 5.07
N ARG A 202 10.64 10.00 6.28
CA ARG A 202 9.34 9.89 6.94
C ARG A 202 8.57 11.21 7.05
N LYS A 203 9.26 12.26 7.51
CA LYS A 203 8.68 13.59 7.75
C LYS A 203 9.17 14.64 6.75
N HIS A 204 10.34 14.43 6.18
CA HIS A 204 11.03 15.43 5.38
C HIS A 204 11.43 14.85 4.03
N CYS A 205 11.19 15.63 2.99
CA CYS A 205 11.72 15.42 1.66
C CYS A 205 12.81 16.47 1.41
N TYR A 206 14.02 16.02 1.16
CA TYR A 206 15.15 16.89 0.83
C TYR A 206 15.35 16.88 -0.67
N ARG A 207 15.16 18.05 -1.29
CA ARG A 207 15.49 18.29 -2.70
C ARG A 207 16.79 19.08 -2.77
N LEU A 208 17.85 18.40 -3.19
CA LEU A 208 19.24 18.86 -3.16
C LEU A 208 19.71 19.09 -4.58
N TYR A 209 20.60 20.06 -4.78
CA TYR A 209 21.05 20.50 -6.09
C TYR A 209 22.58 20.64 -6.13
N THR A 210 23.15 20.27 -7.27
CA THR A 210 24.55 20.49 -7.64
C THR A 210 24.65 20.85 -9.12
N GLU A 211 25.72 21.56 -9.49
CA GLU A 211 26.05 21.91 -10.88
C GLU A 211 26.55 20.70 -11.67
N HIS A 212 27.08 19.67 -10.99
CA HIS A 212 27.76 18.56 -11.65
C HIS A 212 27.01 17.24 -11.52
N LEU A 213 26.80 16.56 -12.66
CA LEU A 213 26.10 15.28 -12.71
C LEU A 213 26.84 14.19 -11.92
N ASN A 214 28.17 14.15 -12.01
CA ASN A 214 28.98 13.17 -11.30
C ASN A 214 28.83 13.29 -9.78
N GLU A 215 28.76 14.51 -9.25
CA GLU A 215 28.49 14.76 -7.83
C GLU A 215 27.08 14.29 -7.46
N ALA A 216 26.06 14.64 -8.24
CA ALA A 216 24.68 14.20 -7.99
C ALA A 216 24.57 12.66 -7.96
N VAL A 217 25.18 11.99 -8.94
CA VAL A 217 25.23 10.53 -9.01
C VAL A 217 25.99 9.95 -7.82
N HIS A 218 27.11 10.55 -7.41
CA HIS A 218 27.87 10.08 -6.25
C HIS A 218 27.04 10.14 -4.96
N TRP A 219 26.31 11.24 -4.73
CA TRP A 219 25.40 11.37 -3.60
C TRP A 219 24.27 10.35 -3.65
N VAL A 220 23.61 10.15 -4.80
CA VAL A 220 22.54 9.15 -4.94
C VAL A 220 23.06 7.75 -4.65
N CYS A 221 24.21 7.36 -5.19
CA CYS A 221 24.81 6.06 -4.94
C CYS A 221 25.13 5.85 -3.46
N ALA A 222 25.71 6.85 -2.79
CA ALA A 222 26.04 6.77 -1.37
C ALA A 222 24.76 6.65 -0.51
N LEU A 223 23.74 7.48 -0.77
CA LEU A 223 22.44 7.42 -0.09
C LEU A 223 21.74 6.08 -0.31
N GLN A 224 21.70 5.61 -1.56
CA GLN A 224 21.07 4.33 -1.91
C GLN A 224 21.78 3.17 -1.21
N LYS A 225 23.11 3.19 -1.12
CA LYS A 225 23.90 2.20 -0.39
C LYS A 225 23.51 2.15 1.08
N VAL A 226 23.43 3.31 1.74
CA VAL A 226 23.02 3.41 3.15
C VAL A 226 21.59 2.91 3.36
N ILE A 227 20.65 3.31 2.51
CA ILE A 227 19.24 2.91 2.60
C ILE A 227 19.09 1.39 2.45
N ILE A 228 19.75 0.78 1.46
CA ILE A 228 19.68 -0.68 1.22
C ILE A 228 20.34 -1.45 2.35
N SER A 229 21.39 -0.92 2.99
CA SER A 229 22.03 -1.60 4.13
C SER A 229 21.19 -1.57 5.41
N LYS A 230 20.12 -0.77 5.48
CA LYS A 230 19.26 -0.75 6.67
C LYS A 230 18.42 -2.01 6.76
N ALA A 231 18.30 -2.54 7.98
CA ALA A 231 17.35 -3.60 8.29
C ALA A 231 15.93 -3.16 7.84
N PRO A 232 15.15 -4.05 7.23
CA PRO A 232 13.77 -3.74 6.85
C PRO A 232 12.96 -3.26 8.06
N LEU A 233 12.38 -2.06 7.96
CA LEU A 233 11.49 -1.52 8.97
C LEU A 233 10.23 -2.37 9.03
N GLN A 234 9.93 -2.88 10.21
CA GLN A 234 8.70 -3.61 10.48
C GLN A 234 7.66 -2.70 11.13
N THR A 235 6.41 -2.84 10.72
CA THR A 235 5.29 -2.16 11.37
C THR A 235 4.84 -2.91 12.62
N PRO A 236 4.11 -2.26 13.55
CA PRO A 236 3.53 -2.96 14.70
C PRO A 236 2.68 -4.16 14.29
N THR A 237 1.91 -4.04 13.19
CA THR A 237 1.10 -5.16 12.66
C THR A 237 1.99 -6.33 12.25
N GLN A 238 3.10 -6.11 11.55
CA GLN A 238 4.00 -7.20 11.13
C GLN A 238 4.67 -7.90 12.32
N LEU A 239 5.08 -7.15 13.34
CA LEU A 239 5.65 -7.71 14.57
C LEU A 239 4.62 -8.61 15.26
N LEU A 240 3.39 -8.12 15.39
CA LEU A 240 2.31 -8.88 16.04
C LEU A 240 1.87 -10.10 15.22
N MET A 241 1.90 -10.04 13.89
CA MET A 241 1.66 -11.20 13.02
C MET A 241 2.68 -12.31 13.28
N HIS A 242 3.96 -11.95 13.43
CA HIS A 242 5.01 -12.89 13.80
C HIS A 242 4.79 -13.46 15.21
N ASP A 243 4.45 -12.62 16.19
CA ASP A 243 4.14 -13.08 17.55
C ASP A 243 2.95 -14.05 17.57
N ILE A 244 1.93 -13.83 16.73
CA ILE A 244 0.78 -14.75 16.57
C ILE A 244 1.22 -16.07 15.94
N GLU A 245 2.06 -16.03 14.91
CA GLU A 245 2.60 -17.23 14.27
C GLU A 245 3.44 -18.06 15.25
N GLU A 246 4.27 -17.43 16.07
CA GLU A 246 5.07 -18.13 17.09
C GLU A 246 4.21 -18.76 18.19
N ASN A 247 3.07 -18.14 18.53
CA ASN A 247 2.21 -18.53 19.63
C ASN A 247 0.90 -19.23 19.19
N HIS A 248 0.78 -19.67 17.94
CA HIS A 248 -0.46 -20.24 17.39
C HIS A 248 -1.04 -21.46 18.15
N ASN A 249 -0.21 -22.15 18.94
CA ASN A 249 -0.62 -23.30 19.76
C ASN A 249 -1.12 -22.93 21.17
N SER A 250 -1.07 -21.64 21.55
CA SER A 250 -1.39 -21.18 22.91
C SER A 250 -2.53 -20.15 22.87
N PRO A 251 -3.80 -20.61 22.94
CA PRO A 251 -4.96 -19.72 22.79
C PRO A 251 -5.00 -18.60 23.84
N GLU A 252 -4.53 -18.86 25.07
CA GLU A 252 -4.50 -17.86 26.14
C GLU A 252 -3.54 -16.70 25.82
N ILE A 253 -2.43 -16.98 25.11
CA ILE A 253 -1.47 -15.95 24.69
C ILE A 253 -2.05 -15.18 23.50
N LEU A 254 -2.68 -15.86 22.55
CA LEU A 254 -3.32 -15.21 21.40
C LEU A 254 -4.42 -14.23 21.85
N ASP A 255 -5.28 -14.65 22.79
CA ASP A 255 -6.32 -13.78 23.36
C ASP A 255 -5.71 -12.53 24.00
N GLN A 256 -4.58 -12.67 24.72
CA GLN A 256 -3.85 -11.53 25.29
C GLN A 256 -3.25 -10.63 24.21
N ILE A 257 -2.68 -11.20 23.14
CA ILE A 257 -2.13 -10.42 22.02
C ILE A 257 -3.23 -9.57 21.39
N TYR A 258 -4.37 -10.18 21.01
CA TYR A 258 -5.48 -9.43 20.42
C TYR A 258 -6.06 -8.41 21.39
N HIS A 259 -6.29 -8.79 22.65
CA HIS A 259 -6.84 -7.90 23.67
C HIS A 259 -5.98 -6.64 23.88
N ASN A 260 -4.66 -6.81 24.01
CA ASN A 260 -3.73 -5.72 24.28
C ASN A 260 -3.40 -4.87 23.05
N ASN A 261 -3.72 -5.35 21.84
CA ASN A 261 -3.36 -4.68 20.59
C ASN A 261 -4.58 -4.38 19.71
N PRO A 262 -5.29 -3.26 19.95
CA PRO A 262 -6.44 -2.83 19.13
C PRO A 262 -6.12 -2.64 17.64
N ILE A 263 -4.84 -2.52 17.26
CA ILE A 263 -4.43 -2.43 15.85
C ILE A 263 -4.78 -3.70 15.06
N LEU A 264 -4.93 -4.85 15.70
CA LEU A 264 -5.27 -6.13 15.05
C LEU A 264 -6.79 -6.39 14.94
N ARG A 265 -7.61 -5.63 15.67
CA ARG A 265 -9.04 -5.89 15.80
C ARG A 265 -9.90 -4.81 15.15
N TYR A 266 -11.19 -5.07 15.04
CA TYR A 266 -12.16 -4.12 14.49
C TYR A 266 -12.01 -2.72 15.11
N THR A 267 -12.14 -1.69 14.27
CA THR A 267 -12.27 -0.31 14.72
C THR A 267 -13.28 0.46 13.86
N ALA A 268 -14.12 1.25 14.53
CA ALA A 268 -14.97 2.25 13.88
C ALA A 268 -14.22 3.57 13.61
N GLY A 269 -13.08 3.78 14.27
CA GLY A 269 -12.25 4.98 14.06
C GLY A 269 -11.37 4.86 12.81
N PRO A 270 -10.94 5.99 12.21
CA PRO A 270 -10.05 5.96 11.06
C PRO A 270 -8.65 5.46 11.45
N ILE A 271 -7.92 4.89 10.49
CA ILE A 271 -6.46 4.73 10.60
C ILE A 271 -5.76 5.96 10.02
N TYR A 272 -4.60 6.32 10.58
CA TYR A 272 -3.79 7.46 10.12
C TYR A 272 -2.51 7.05 9.41
N ALA A 273 -2.20 5.75 9.41
CA ALA A 273 -1.08 5.16 8.73
C ALA A 273 -1.47 3.76 8.24
N PRO A 274 -0.85 3.27 7.15
CA PRO A 274 -1.06 1.90 6.69
C PRO A 274 -0.62 0.87 7.73
N LEU A 275 -1.20 -0.33 7.68
CA LEU A 275 -0.84 -1.45 8.55
C LEU A 275 0.52 -2.06 8.15
N LEU A 276 0.86 -2.01 6.87
CA LEU A 276 2.11 -2.52 6.30
C LEU A 276 3.07 -1.38 5.87
N PRO A 277 4.38 -1.65 5.79
CA PRO A 277 5.34 -0.63 5.45
C PRO A 277 5.36 -0.34 3.94
N PHE A 278 5.37 0.95 3.58
CA PHE A 278 5.54 1.41 2.20
C PHE A 278 6.75 2.37 2.09
N PRO A 279 7.51 2.33 0.99
CA PRO A 279 8.55 3.33 0.73
C PRO A 279 7.96 4.74 0.67
N TYR A 280 8.64 5.73 1.25
CA TYR A 280 8.10 7.10 1.38
C TYR A 280 7.87 7.82 0.04
N ALA A 281 8.53 7.38 -1.03
CA ALA A 281 8.31 7.92 -2.39
C ALA A 281 7.44 7.04 -3.27
N ALA A 282 6.79 6.00 -2.72
CA ALA A 282 6.01 5.08 -3.53
C ALA A 282 4.78 5.80 -4.13
N GLN A 283 4.84 6.05 -5.43
CA GLN A 283 3.78 6.75 -6.16
C GLN A 283 2.69 5.78 -6.60
N GLY A 284 1.43 6.20 -6.55
CA GLY A 284 0.29 5.45 -7.11
C GLY A 284 0.10 5.59 -8.63
N GLY A 285 1.07 6.12 -9.39
CA GLY A 285 0.90 6.27 -10.84
C GLY A 285 -0.18 7.30 -11.26
N GLN A 286 -0.68 7.22 -12.50
CA GLN A 286 -1.55 8.25 -13.08
C GLN A 286 -2.93 8.32 -12.42
N GLY A 287 -3.10 9.26 -11.50
CA GLY A 287 -4.40 9.64 -10.93
C GLY A 287 -4.64 9.19 -9.50
N TYR A 288 -3.70 8.48 -8.89
CA TYR A 288 -3.68 8.12 -7.47
C TYR A 288 -2.65 8.95 -6.71
N ALA A 289 -2.84 9.11 -5.39
CA ALA A 289 -1.84 9.72 -4.51
C ALA A 289 -0.69 8.74 -4.19
N GLY A 290 0.12 9.04 -3.17
CA GLY A 290 1.14 8.09 -2.69
C GLY A 290 0.50 6.83 -2.10
N LEU A 291 1.21 5.70 -2.12
CA LEU A 291 0.64 4.43 -1.62
C LEU A 291 0.14 4.52 -0.18
N CYS A 292 0.84 5.24 0.70
CA CYS A 292 0.39 5.45 2.08
C CYS A 292 -0.96 6.16 2.15
N ASP A 293 -1.16 7.19 1.32
CA ASP A 293 -2.40 7.95 1.30
C ASP A 293 -3.55 7.10 0.74
N GLU A 294 -3.28 6.31 -0.32
CA GLU A 294 -4.27 5.41 -0.91
C GLU A 294 -4.64 4.27 0.04
N ALA A 295 -3.68 3.68 0.77
CA ALA A 295 -3.96 2.68 1.79
C ALA A 295 -4.90 3.20 2.89
N VAL A 296 -4.67 4.42 3.38
CA VAL A 296 -5.54 5.06 4.40
C VAL A 296 -6.91 5.40 3.82
N LYS A 297 -6.98 5.90 2.58
CA LYS A 297 -8.25 6.16 1.89
C LYS A 297 -9.06 4.90 1.65
N LEU A 298 -8.40 3.78 1.31
CA LEU A 298 -9.06 2.50 1.14
C LEU A 298 -9.64 2.01 2.46
N PHE A 299 -8.94 2.14 3.60
CA PHE A 299 -9.52 1.82 4.90
C PHE A 299 -10.78 2.63 5.19
N HIS A 300 -10.75 3.94 4.92
CA HIS A 300 -11.95 4.77 5.06
C HIS A 300 -13.08 4.31 4.13
N SER A 301 -12.75 3.90 2.91
CA SER A 301 -13.72 3.32 1.97
C SER A 301 -14.30 2.00 2.52
N LEU A 302 -13.48 1.14 3.13
CA LEU A 302 -13.97 -0.07 3.78
C LEU A 302 -14.98 0.26 4.88
N GLN A 303 -14.75 1.29 5.69
CA GLN A 303 -15.70 1.71 6.73
C GLN A 303 -17.05 2.16 6.16
N GLN A 304 -17.08 2.72 4.95
CA GLN A 304 -18.34 3.09 4.28
C GLN A 304 -19.18 1.87 3.87
N LEU A 305 -18.61 0.66 3.79
CA LEU A 305 -19.38 -0.56 3.52
C LEU A 305 -20.45 -0.83 4.59
N GLU A 306 -20.24 -0.34 5.82
CA GLU A 306 -21.20 -0.52 6.92
C GLU A 306 -22.49 0.30 6.74
N GLU A 307 -22.42 1.41 6.01
CA GLU A 307 -23.52 2.37 5.89
C GLU A 307 -24.32 2.20 4.58
N LEU A 308 -23.80 1.45 3.62
CA LEU A 308 -24.36 1.36 2.27
C LEU A 308 -25.41 0.25 2.14
N GLN A 309 -26.52 0.58 1.46
CA GLN A 309 -27.53 -0.43 1.09
C GLN A 309 -27.10 -1.30 -0.11
N ASP A 310 -26.26 -0.78 -1.01
CA ASP A 310 -25.70 -1.51 -2.14
C ASP A 310 -24.17 -1.37 -2.16
N PRO A 311 -23.43 -2.33 -1.59
CA PRO A 311 -21.97 -2.24 -1.45
C PRO A 311 -21.21 -2.60 -2.73
N ILE A 312 -21.90 -3.08 -3.79
CA ILE A 312 -21.26 -3.69 -4.97
C ILE A 312 -20.31 -2.72 -5.67
N LEU A 313 -20.74 -1.48 -5.90
CA LEU A 313 -19.92 -0.48 -6.60
C LEU A 313 -18.67 -0.11 -5.81
N LEU A 314 -18.76 -0.06 -4.48
CA LEU A 314 -17.64 0.26 -3.62
C LEU A 314 -16.63 -0.90 -3.58
N MET A 315 -17.12 -2.13 -3.44
CA MET A 315 -16.30 -3.34 -3.53
C MET A 315 -15.55 -3.40 -4.88
N GLN A 316 -16.23 -3.12 -5.99
CA GLN A 316 -15.59 -3.02 -7.31
C GLN A 316 -14.51 -1.93 -7.36
N GLY A 317 -14.76 -0.78 -6.73
CA GLY A 317 -13.77 0.31 -6.62
C GLY A 317 -12.51 -0.11 -5.86
N VAL A 318 -12.66 -0.85 -4.75
CA VAL A 318 -11.52 -1.40 -3.99
C VAL A 318 -10.74 -2.39 -4.84
N LEU A 319 -11.42 -3.36 -5.48
CA LEU A 319 -10.78 -4.35 -6.36
C LEU A 319 -10.03 -3.68 -7.52
N GLN A 320 -10.63 -2.66 -8.14
CA GLN A 320 -9.99 -1.91 -9.23
C GLN A 320 -8.75 -1.15 -8.73
N THR A 321 -8.81 -0.57 -7.53
CA THR A 321 -7.66 0.14 -6.96
C THR A 321 -6.51 -0.85 -6.68
N CYS A 322 -6.80 -2.04 -6.15
CA CYS A 322 -5.81 -3.09 -5.96
C CYS A 322 -5.23 -3.62 -7.29
N HIS A 323 -6.05 -3.68 -8.35
CA HIS A 323 -5.59 -4.04 -9.69
C HIS A 323 -4.63 -2.99 -10.25
N ASP A 324 -4.96 -1.70 -10.09
CA ASP A 324 -4.12 -0.59 -10.56
C ASP A 324 -2.87 -0.41 -9.69
N LEU A 325 -2.96 -0.75 -8.40
CA LEU A 325 -1.92 -0.62 -7.38
C LEU A 325 -1.68 -1.96 -6.67
N PRO A 326 -0.99 -2.93 -7.31
CA PRO A 326 -0.76 -4.26 -6.74
C PRO A 326 -0.06 -4.26 -5.38
N ALA A 327 0.73 -3.22 -5.08
CA ALA A 327 1.39 -3.05 -3.79
C ALA A 327 0.41 -2.92 -2.61
N LEU A 328 -0.85 -2.54 -2.85
CA LEU A 328 -1.87 -2.40 -1.82
C LEU A 328 -2.62 -3.70 -1.51
N VAL A 329 -2.43 -4.77 -2.29
CA VAL A 329 -3.17 -6.03 -2.12
C VAL A 329 -3.03 -6.58 -0.70
N ASP A 330 -1.79 -6.75 -0.24
CA ASP A 330 -1.48 -7.26 1.10
C ASP A 330 -2.04 -6.37 2.22
N GLU A 331 -1.98 -5.05 2.02
CA GLU A 331 -2.53 -4.07 2.95
C GLU A 331 -4.06 -4.24 3.07
N ILE A 332 -4.76 -4.43 1.96
CA ILE A 332 -6.21 -4.64 1.98
C ILE A 332 -6.59 -5.98 2.59
N PHE A 333 -5.81 -7.05 2.38
CA PHE A 333 -6.00 -8.28 3.14
C PHE A 333 -5.87 -8.04 4.65
N CYS A 334 -4.82 -7.35 5.10
CA CYS A 334 -4.62 -7.03 6.51
C CYS A 334 -5.77 -6.16 7.08
N GLN A 335 -6.21 -5.15 6.34
CA GLN A 335 -7.31 -4.28 6.76
C GLN A 335 -8.65 -5.04 6.85
N LEU A 336 -8.92 -5.97 5.93
CA LEU A 336 -10.12 -6.80 5.97
C LEU A 336 -10.08 -7.79 7.14
N VAL A 337 -8.95 -8.47 7.36
CA VAL A 337 -8.76 -9.35 8.53
C VAL A 337 -8.96 -8.56 9.83
N LYS A 338 -8.39 -7.36 9.91
CA LYS A 338 -8.62 -6.45 11.05
C LYS A 338 -10.11 -6.18 11.26
N GLN A 339 -10.85 -5.79 10.22
CA GLN A 339 -12.27 -5.44 10.36
C GLN A 339 -13.19 -6.64 10.61
N THR A 340 -12.77 -7.86 10.27
CA THR A 340 -13.52 -9.09 10.58
C THR A 340 -13.10 -9.74 11.91
N THR A 341 -12.10 -9.19 12.61
CA THR A 341 -11.62 -9.69 13.90
C THR A 341 -12.31 -8.97 15.06
N GLU A 342 -13.06 -9.71 15.87
CA GLU A 342 -13.87 -9.19 16.98
C GLU A 342 -14.78 -8.00 16.62
N PRO A 343 -15.65 -8.14 15.60
CA PRO A 343 -16.61 -7.09 15.25
C PRO A 343 -17.61 -6.86 16.40
N PRO A 344 -18.22 -5.66 16.53
CA PRO A 344 -19.11 -5.34 17.64
C PRO A 344 -20.33 -6.26 17.73
N ILE A 345 -20.86 -6.67 16.57
CA ILE A 345 -21.98 -7.60 16.44
C ILE A 345 -21.61 -8.63 15.36
N PRO A 346 -21.05 -9.79 15.73
CA PRO A 346 -20.70 -10.85 14.78
C PRO A 346 -21.91 -11.31 13.96
N GLY A 347 -21.73 -11.41 12.65
CA GLY A 347 -22.79 -11.82 11.71
C GLY A 347 -23.82 -10.73 11.36
N ALA A 348 -23.64 -9.50 11.84
CA ALA A 348 -24.43 -8.37 11.38
C ALA A 348 -24.22 -8.11 9.87
N PRO A 349 -25.18 -7.47 9.16
CA PRO A 349 -25.02 -7.16 7.74
C PRO A 349 -23.73 -6.41 7.39
N THR A 350 -23.26 -5.55 8.31
CA THR A 350 -22.03 -4.77 8.17
C THR A 350 -20.77 -5.66 8.22
N ASP A 351 -20.69 -6.56 9.20
CA ASP A 351 -19.65 -7.59 9.30
C ASP A 351 -19.64 -8.48 8.05
N LEU A 352 -20.81 -8.91 7.57
CA LEU A 352 -20.93 -9.73 6.36
C LEU A 352 -20.41 -9.01 5.10
N CYS A 353 -20.50 -7.68 5.01
CA CYS A 353 -19.95 -6.94 3.87
C CYS A 353 -18.41 -7.04 3.82
N TYR A 354 -17.73 -7.01 4.97
CA TYR A 354 -16.27 -7.23 5.01
C TYR A 354 -15.89 -8.63 4.55
N TRP A 355 -16.62 -9.64 5.03
CA TRP A 355 -16.42 -11.03 4.58
C TRP A 355 -16.68 -11.21 3.08
N GLN A 356 -17.72 -10.58 2.53
CA GLN A 356 -18.00 -10.61 1.08
C GLN A 356 -16.85 -10.02 0.27
N LEU A 357 -16.33 -8.86 0.68
CA LEU A 357 -15.18 -8.25 0.00
C LEU A 357 -13.91 -9.09 0.15
N LEU A 358 -13.67 -9.69 1.32
CA LEU A 358 -12.54 -10.62 1.51
C LEU A 358 -12.63 -11.82 0.57
N VAL A 359 -13.83 -12.38 0.38
CA VAL A 359 -14.07 -13.42 -0.63
C VAL A 359 -13.73 -12.89 -2.02
N CYS A 360 -14.25 -11.73 -2.43
CA CYS A 360 -13.92 -11.14 -3.73
C CYS A 360 -12.42 -10.90 -3.93
N MET A 361 -11.72 -10.39 -2.91
CA MET A 361 -10.27 -10.21 -2.92
C MET A 361 -9.55 -11.54 -3.13
N SER A 362 -9.92 -12.60 -2.40
CA SER A 362 -9.31 -13.93 -2.52
C SER A 362 -9.52 -14.62 -3.89
N TYR A 363 -10.60 -14.27 -4.60
CA TYR A 363 -10.86 -14.75 -5.96
C TYR A 363 -10.10 -13.97 -7.03
N THR A 364 -9.66 -12.75 -6.72
CA THR A 364 -9.06 -11.82 -7.68
C THR A 364 -7.54 -11.74 -7.53
N PHE A 365 -7.04 -11.79 -6.30
CA PHE A 365 -5.64 -11.59 -5.96
C PHE A 365 -5.14 -12.67 -5.00
N ILE A 366 -3.83 -12.91 -5.03
CA ILE A 366 -3.14 -13.80 -4.10
C ILE A 366 -2.24 -12.92 -3.23
N PRO A 367 -2.42 -12.90 -1.89
CA PRO A 367 -1.52 -12.17 -1.00
C PRO A 367 -0.12 -12.78 -1.01
N SER A 368 0.87 -12.01 -0.55
CA SER A 368 2.20 -12.57 -0.31
C SER A 368 2.18 -13.66 0.77
N VAL A 369 3.19 -14.53 0.78
CA VAL A 369 3.22 -15.70 1.67
C VAL A 369 3.04 -15.34 3.15
N PRO A 370 3.71 -14.32 3.72
CA PRO A 370 3.49 -13.97 5.13
C PRO A 370 2.05 -13.55 5.44
N ILE A 371 1.39 -12.85 4.50
CA ILE A 371 0.00 -12.40 4.66
C ILE A 371 -1.00 -13.53 4.38
N LEU A 372 -0.63 -14.52 3.57
CA LEU A 372 -1.43 -15.71 3.34
C LEU A 372 -1.40 -16.68 4.53
N CYS A 373 -0.28 -16.74 5.24
CA CYS A 373 -0.10 -17.57 6.43
C CYS A 373 -0.84 -17.02 7.65
N TYR A 374 -0.90 -15.70 7.77
CA TYR A 374 -1.72 -14.97 8.75
C TYR A 374 -3.21 -15.05 8.39
#